data_AF-A0A817MWP4-F1
#
_entry.id   AF-A0A817MWP4-F1
#
_cell.length_a   1.000
_cell.length_b   1.000
_cell.length_c   1.000
_cell.angle_alpha   90.00
_cell.angle_beta   90.00
_cell.angle_gamma   90.00
#
_symmetry.space_group_name_H-M   'P 1'
#
loop_
_entity.id
_entity.type
_entity.pdbx_description
1 polymer ?
#
loop_
_entity_poly.entity_id
_entity_poly.type
_entity_poly.pdbx_seq_one_letter_code
_entity_poly.pdbx_strand_id
1 'polypeptide(L)'
;RQNFPCCRRISSDNVLNLLNKNENFKGTYVYLSLLRSIIIGFIEKSSTIEERLYHIWTVVFTCRLWWPWIHYWAIKNSSNNDNSESVKQVKSNSFITKPTFWCIEINAHTLLYIILLVIKNKLPVDALSTYLFNSQTCENTFRIARALSGPYSSITNFTVKSFINRCEKISIINSIKTQGGQIGDYQFKFPQHHKHDKEVHVYSVNPLKQLNLTLWLPAFFCENQSF
;
A
#
# COMPACT_ATOMS: atom_id res chain seq x y z
N ARG A 1 -16.28 1.41 -6.22
CA ARG A 1 -16.15 0.34 -5.20
C ARG A 1 -14.81 0.50 -4.48
N GLN A 2 -14.80 0.70 -3.16
CA GLN A 2 -13.59 0.90 -2.34
C GLN A 2 -13.35 -0.33 -1.45
N ASN A 3 -12.69 -1.37 -1.98
CA ASN A 3 -12.37 -2.58 -1.19
C ASN A 3 -10.92 -3.00 -1.43
N PHE A 4 -10.01 -2.36 -0.70
CA PHE A 4 -8.58 -2.69 -0.72
C PHE A 4 -8.28 -4.16 -0.33
N PRO A 5 -8.94 -4.76 0.69
CA PRO A 5 -8.75 -6.19 0.99
C PRO A 5 -9.03 -7.12 -0.20
N CYS A 6 -10.08 -6.86 -0.99
CA CYS A 6 -10.33 -7.63 -2.20
C CYS A 6 -9.22 -7.48 -3.23
N CYS A 7 -8.74 -6.24 -3.45
CA CYS A 7 -7.61 -5.96 -4.33
C CYS A 7 -6.35 -6.76 -3.93
N ARG A 8 -6.03 -6.80 -2.63
CA ARG A 8 -4.91 -7.58 -2.10
C ARG A 8 -5.06 -9.09 -2.29
N ARG A 9 -6.28 -9.62 -2.17
CA ARG A 9 -6.55 -11.06 -2.39
C ARG A 9 -6.41 -11.46 -3.86
N ILE A 10 -6.90 -10.61 -4.77
CA ILE A 10 -6.84 -10.87 -6.21
C ILE A 10 -5.40 -10.80 -6.72
N SER A 11 -4.57 -9.93 -6.14
CA SER A 11 -3.13 -9.83 -6.45
C SER A 11 -2.25 -10.81 -5.66
N SER A 12 -2.83 -11.82 -5.01
CA SER A 12 -2.07 -12.80 -4.23
C SER A 12 -1.26 -13.74 -5.12
N ASP A 13 -0.16 -14.26 -4.56
CA ASP A 13 0.78 -15.12 -5.28
C ASP A 13 0.10 -16.41 -5.79
N ASN A 14 -0.90 -16.92 -5.06
CA ASN A 14 -1.73 -18.05 -5.50
C ASN A 14 -2.48 -17.75 -6.81
N VAL A 15 -3.07 -16.56 -6.93
CA VAL A 15 -3.80 -16.16 -8.14
C VAL A 15 -2.83 -15.94 -9.29
N LEU A 16 -1.68 -15.30 -9.04
CA LEU A 16 -0.63 -15.11 -10.05
C LEU A 16 -0.11 -16.46 -10.58
N ASN A 17 0.12 -17.43 -9.69
CA ASN A 17 0.55 -18.78 -10.07
C ASN A 17 -0.51 -19.52 -10.91
N LEU A 18 -1.80 -19.31 -10.65
CA LEU A 18 -2.88 -19.86 -11.47
C LEU A 18 -2.95 -19.21 -12.86
N LEU A 19 -2.75 -17.90 -12.93
CA LEU A 19 -2.76 -17.16 -14.20
C LEU A 19 -1.55 -17.50 -15.06
N ASN A 20 -0.39 -17.76 -14.46
CA ASN A 20 0.84 -18.11 -15.18
C ASN A 20 0.74 -19.48 -15.90
N LYS A 21 -0.20 -20.35 -15.51
CA LYS A 21 -0.41 -21.66 -16.16
C LYS A 21 -1.07 -21.56 -17.53
N ASN A 22 -1.74 -20.44 -17.83
CA ASN A 22 -2.55 -20.27 -19.03
C ASN A 22 -2.01 -19.09 -19.85
N GLU A 23 -1.57 -19.35 -21.08
CA GLU A 23 -0.97 -18.30 -21.93
C GLU A 23 -1.96 -17.17 -22.27
N ASN A 24 -3.25 -17.49 -22.36
CA ASN A 24 -4.30 -16.52 -22.69
C ASN A 24 -4.46 -15.39 -21.65
N PHE A 25 -3.97 -15.58 -20.41
CA PHE A 25 -4.13 -14.60 -19.33
C PHE A 25 -2.84 -13.85 -18.98
N LYS A 26 -1.81 -13.92 -19.83
CA LYS A 26 -0.50 -13.29 -19.58
C LYS A 26 -0.58 -11.78 -19.37
N GLY A 27 -1.49 -11.08 -20.06
CA GLY A 27 -1.72 -9.65 -19.84
C GLY A 27 -2.26 -9.33 -18.44
N THR A 28 -3.24 -10.10 -17.97
CA THR A 28 -3.80 -9.97 -16.61
C THR A 28 -2.75 -10.33 -15.55
N TYR A 29 -1.93 -11.35 -15.80
CA TYR A 29 -0.81 -11.70 -14.93
C TYR A 29 0.16 -10.53 -14.75
N VAL A 30 0.61 -9.90 -15.85
CA VAL A 30 1.53 -8.76 -15.78
C VAL A 30 0.90 -7.60 -15.01
N TYR A 31 -0.37 -7.27 -15.29
CA TYR A 31 -1.07 -6.20 -14.57
C TYR A 31 -1.17 -6.45 -13.06
N LEU A 32 -1.58 -7.66 -12.66
CA LEU A 32 -1.69 -8.00 -11.23
C LEU A 32 -0.33 -8.12 -10.55
N SER A 33 0.72 -8.51 -11.27
CA SER A 33 2.09 -8.53 -10.77
C SER A 33 2.63 -7.12 -10.50
N LEU A 34 2.33 -6.16 -11.38
CA LEU A 34 2.65 -4.75 -11.13
C LEU A 34 1.90 -4.22 -9.91
N LEU A 35 0.62 -4.55 -9.78
CA LEU A 35 -0.19 -4.16 -8.62
C LEU A 35 0.35 -4.75 -7.31
N ARG A 36 0.76 -6.02 -7.33
CA ARG A 36 1.42 -6.69 -6.20
C ARG A 36 2.72 -5.99 -5.82
N SER A 37 3.54 -5.61 -6.80
CA SER A 37 4.79 -4.87 -6.58
C SER A 37 4.56 -3.51 -5.93
N ILE A 38 3.51 -2.77 -6.33
CA ILE A 38 3.10 -1.52 -5.66
C ILE A 38 2.73 -1.77 -4.19
N ILE A 39 1.99 -2.83 -3.89
CA ILE A 39 1.59 -3.20 -2.52
C ILE A 39 2.81 -3.53 -1.66
N ILE A 40 3.78 -4.29 -2.19
CA ILE A 40 5.03 -4.63 -1.49
C ILE A 40 5.85 -3.36 -1.22
N GLY A 41 5.93 -2.47 -2.20
CA GLY A 41 6.68 -1.22 -2.12
C GLY A 41 6.17 -0.27 -1.02
N PHE A 42 4.87 -0.01 -0.99
CA PHE A 42 4.31 1.08 -0.16
C PHE A 42 3.51 0.63 1.07
N ILE A 43 3.01 -0.60 1.11
CA ILE A 43 1.99 -1.01 2.10
C ILE A 43 2.47 -2.12 3.02
N GLU A 44 3.17 -3.10 2.48
CA GLU A 44 3.70 -4.23 3.26
C GLU A 44 4.62 -3.72 4.38
N LYS A 45 4.55 -4.26 5.60
CA LYS A 45 5.39 -3.82 6.73
C LYS A 45 6.72 -4.57 6.83
N SER A 46 6.75 -5.80 6.30
CA SER A 46 7.88 -6.72 6.40
C SER A 46 8.96 -6.50 5.34
N SER A 47 8.70 -5.72 4.29
CA SER A 47 9.65 -5.49 3.22
C SER A 47 10.75 -4.51 3.63
N THR A 48 11.98 -4.85 3.24
CA THR A 48 13.17 -4.02 3.42
C THR A 48 13.13 -2.81 2.47
N ILE A 49 13.93 -1.78 2.75
CA ILE A 49 13.94 -0.54 1.94
C ILE A 49 14.42 -0.82 0.52
N GLU A 50 15.43 -1.68 0.38
CA GLU A 50 16.00 -2.08 -0.92
C GLU A 50 14.96 -2.79 -1.79
N GLU A 51 14.27 -3.79 -1.23
CA GLU A 51 13.20 -4.51 -1.92
C GLU A 51 12.08 -3.56 -2.37
N ARG A 52 11.70 -2.61 -1.51
CA ARG A 52 10.67 -1.62 -1.86
C ARG A 52 11.11 -0.76 -3.04
N LEU A 53 12.35 -0.27 -3.01
CA LEU A 53 12.88 0.56 -4.08
C LEU A 53 12.91 -0.22 -5.39
N TYR A 54 13.38 -1.47 -5.36
CA TYR A 54 13.39 -2.36 -6.51
C TYR A 54 12.00 -2.56 -7.11
N HIS A 55 11.01 -2.95 -6.29
CA HIS A 55 9.64 -3.17 -6.76
C HIS A 55 9.00 -1.91 -7.34
N ILE A 56 9.18 -0.75 -6.68
CA ILE A 56 8.57 0.50 -7.12
C ILE A 56 9.18 0.97 -8.45
N TRP A 57 10.50 0.92 -8.57
CA TRP A 57 11.17 1.32 -9.82
C TRP A 57 10.86 0.35 -10.96
N THR A 58 10.76 -0.95 -10.69
CA THR A 58 10.30 -1.93 -11.68
C THR A 58 8.93 -1.56 -12.24
N VAL A 59 8.00 -1.12 -11.39
CA VAL A 59 6.69 -0.63 -11.82
C VAL A 59 6.81 0.65 -12.66
N VAL A 60 7.59 1.64 -12.20
CA VAL A 60 7.81 2.90 -12.94
C VAL A 60 8.36 2.62 -14.34
N PHE A 61 9.40 1.80 -14.46
CA PHE A 61 10.00 1.45 -15.74
C PHE A 61 9.01 0.71 -16.64
N THR A 62 8.26 -0.25 -16.09
CA THR A 62 7.24 -0.97 -16.86
C THR A 62 6.16 -0.01 -17.38
N CYS A 63 5.67 0.91 -16.54
CA CYS A 63 4.69 1.91 -16.96
C CYS A 63 5.25 2.89 -18.02
N ARG A 64 6.52 3.32 -17.89
CA ARG A 64 7.20 4.17 -18.88
C ARG A 64 7.38 3.50 -20.22
N LEU A 65 7.58 2.17 -20.27
CA LEU A 65 7.65 1.41 -21.51
C LEU A 65 6.26 1.12 -22.10
N TRP A 66 5.29 0.86 -21.22
CA TRP A 66 3.94 0.51 -21.62
C TRP A 66 3.22 1.67 -22.34
N TRP A 67 3.40 2.91 -21.89
CA TRP A 67 2.75 4.07 -22.49
C TRP A 67 3.15 4.32 -23.97
N PRO A 68 4.45 4.46 -24.32
CA PRO A 68 4.90 4.57 -25.71
C PRO A 68 4.50 3.36 -26.55
N TRP A 69 4.52 2.16 -25.98
CA TRP A 69 4.15 0.94 -26.69
C TRP A 69 2.68 0.95 -27.15
N ILE A 70 1.74 1.35 -26.28
CA ILE A 70 0.32 1.52 -26.67
C ILE A 70 0.20 2.58 -27.77
N HIS A 71 0.90 3.70 -27.62
CA HIS A 71 0.87 4.79 -28.61
C HIS A 71 1.36 4.33 -29.97
N TYR A 72 2.48 3.61 -30.02
CA TYR A 72 3.03 3.04 -31.25
C TYR A 72 2.06 2.03 -31.89
N TRP A 73 1.52 1.10 -31.09
CA TRP A 73 0.55 0.11 -31.55
C TRP A 73 -0.72 0.76 -32.12
N ALA A 74 -1.24 1.79 -31.45
CA ALA A 74 -2.42 2.53 -31.89
C ALA A 74 -2.19 3.24 -33.22
N ILE A 75 -1.03 3.89 -33.40
CA ILE A 75 -0.68 4.57 -34.66
C ILE A 75 -0.57 3.55 -35.81
N LYS A 76 0.14 2.44 -35.57
CA LYS A 76 0.31 1.37 -36.56
C LYS A 76 -1.04 0.79 -37.02
N ASN A 77 -1.98 0.57 -36.11
CA ASN A 77 -3.28 -0.01 -36.45
C ASN A 77 -4.27 1.02 -36.99
N SER A 78 -4.13 2.30 -36.64
CA SER A 78 -4.93 3.38 -37.22
C SER A 78 -4.63 3.60 -38.71
N SER A 79 -3.42 3.27 -39.17
CA SER A 79 -3.05 3.36 -40.59
C SER A 79 -3.71 2.28 -41.46
N ASN A 80 -4.25 1.22 -40.85
CA ASN A 80 -4.82 0.07 -41.55
C ASN A 80 -6.35 0.01 -41.51
N ASN A 81 -7.02 0.91 -40.78
CA ASN A 81 -8.48 0.91 -40.60
C ASN A 81 -9.00 2.35 -40.46
N ASP A 82 -9.91 2.76 -41.36
CA ASP A 82 -10.50 4.11 -41.43
C ASP A 82 -11.45 4.46 -40.26
N ASN A 83 -11.67 3.55 -39.31
CA ASN A 83 -12.58 3.75 -38.18
C ASN A 83 -11.89 4.51 -37.01
N SER A 84 -11.67 5.80 -37.22
CA SER A 84 -10.93 6.71 -36.33
C SER A 84 -11.50 6.84 -34.89
N GLU A 85 -12.78 6.54 -34.68
CA GLU A 85 -13.45 6.67 -33.38
C GLU A 85 -13.12 5.51 -32.42
N SER A 86 -12.97 4.30 -32.96
CA SER A 86 -12.61 3.10 -32.19
C SER A 86 -11.20 3.17 -31.58
N VAL A 87 -10.25 3.75 -32.32
CA VAL A 87 -8.84 3.86 -31.90
C VAL A 87 -8.66 4.83 -30.73
N LYS A 88 -9.41 5.94 -30.71
CA LYS A 88 -9.37 6.92 -29.60
C LYS A 88 -9.94 6.32 -28.30
N GLN A 89 -10.99 5.50 -28.41
CA GLN A 89 -11.63 4.87 -27.25
C GLN A 89 -10.81 3.70 -26.68
N VAL A 90 -10.12 2.94 -27.54
CA VAL A 90 -9.12 1.94 -27.11
C VAL A 90 -7.96 2.63 -26.39
N LYS A 91 -7.48 3.77 -26.92
CA LYS A 91 -6.38 4.53 -26.31
C LYS A 91 -6.69 5.05 -24.89
N SER A 92 -7.94 5.42 -24.60
CA SER A 92 -8.34 5.86 -23.25
C SER A 92 -8.56 4.70 -22.28
N ASN A 93 -8.90 3.50 -22.78
CA ASN A 93 -9.31 2.37 -21.95
C ASN A 93 -8.21 1.30 -21.75
N SER A 94 -7.14 1.34 -22.54
CA SER A 94 -6.08 0.31 -22.51
C SER A 94 -4.88 0.64 -21.61
N PHE A 95 -4.74 1.88 -21.14
CA PHE A 95 -3.69 2.26 -20.20
C PHE A 95 -4.28 2.63 -18.84
N ILE A 96 -3.45 2.56 -17.79
CA ILE A 96 -3.80 3.14 -16.49
C ILE A 96 -4.14 4.63 -16.64
N THR A 97 -5.03 5.17 -15.82
CA THR A 97 -5.38 6.58 -15.95
C THR A 97 -4.14 7.46 -15.74
N LYS A 98 -4.02 8.56 -16.49
CA LYS A 98 -2.89 9.50 -16.35
C LYS A 98 -2.62 9.91 -14.90
N PRO A 99 -3.65 10.22 -14.07
CA PRO A 99 -3.41 10.54 -12.66
C PRO A 99 -2.76 9.39 -11.88
N THR A 100 -3.14 8.13 -12.15
CA THR A 100 -2.52 6.96 -11.53
C THR A 100 -1.05 6.83 -11.93
N PHE A 101 -0.74 7.02 -13.21
CA PHE A 101 0.63 6.98 -13.71
C PHE A 101 1.52 8.02 -13.00
N TRP A 102 1.11 9.28 -13.00
CA TRP A 102 1.84 10.36 -12.33
C TRP A 102 1.97 10.12 -10.82
N CYS A 103 0.93 9.58 -10.18
CA CYS A 103 0.98 9.25 -8.75
C CYS A 103 2.05 8.20 -8.44
N ILE A 104 2.15 7.13 -9.25
CA ILE A 104 3.19 6.10 -9.08
C ILE A 104 4.59 6.74 -9.20
N GLU A 105 4.79 7.60 -10.20
CA GLU A 105 6.06 8.24 -10.47
C GLU A 105 6.48 9.24 -9.38
N ILE A 106 5.57 10.11 -8.96
CA ILE A 106 5.79 11.05 -7.86
C ILE A 106 6.12 10.31 -6.57
N ASN A 107 5.37 9.25 -6.24
CA ASN A 107 5.61 8.48 -5.02
C ASN A 107 6.96 7.75 -5.05
N ALA A 108 7.38 7.23 -6.21
CA ALA A 108 8.69 6.60 -6.38
C ALA A 108 9.84 7.59 -6.17
N HIS A 109 9.76 8.76 -6.81
CA HIS A 109 10.75 9.82 -6.65
C HIS A 109 10.80 10.36 -5.23
N THR A 110 9.64 10.51 -4.58
CA THR A 110 9.54 10.95 -3.19
C THR A 110 10.22 9.95 -2.25
N LEU A 111 10.00 8.65 -2.45
CA LEU A 111 10.66 7.62 -1.65
C LEU A 111 12.18 7.67 -1.82
N LEU A 112 12.67 7.74 -3.06
CA LEU A 112 14.10 7.85 -3.33
C LEU A 112 14.68 9.11 -2.67
N TYR A 113 13.98 10.23 -2.75
CA TYR A 113 14.41 11.49 -2.15
C TYR A 113 14.50 11.39 -0.61
N ILE A 114 13.51 10.77 0.04
CA ILE A 114 13.56 10.51 1.49
C ILE A 114 14.78 9.65 1.85
N ILE A 115 15.05 8.59 1.09
CA ILE A 115 16.23 7.74 1.29
C ILE A 115 17.52 8.55 1.19
N LEU A 116 17.66 9.38 0.16
CA LEU A 116 18.83 10.24 -0.02
C LEU A 116 19.00 11.24 1.13
N LEU A 117 17.92 11.78 1.69
CA LEU A 117 17.99 12.70 2.83
C LEU A 117 18.43 12.00 4.12
N VAL A 118 18.01 10.75 4.34
CA VAL A 118 18.47 9.96 5.47
C VAL A 118 19.94 9.59 5.33
N ILE A 119 20.39 9.18 4.14
CA ILE A 119 21.82 8.93 3.86
C ILE A 119 22.66 10.18 4.11
N LYS A 120 22.14 11.36 3.76
CA LYS A 120 22.79 12.65 4.02
C LYS A 120 22.66 13.13 5.47
N ASN A 121 22.16 12.30 6.39
CA ASN A 121 21.92 12.62 7.80
C ASN A 121 21.07 13.87 8.05
N LYS A 122 20.18 14.22 7.09
CA LYS A 122 19.23 15.35 7.26
C LYS A 122 17.91 14.92 7.88
N LEU A 123 17.57 13.63 7.79
CA LEU A 123 16.37 13.05 8.39
C LEU A 123 16.74 11.83 9.26
N PRO A 124 15.97 11.55 10.31
CA PRO A 124 16.15 10.35 11.13
C PRO A 124 15.79 9.09 10.34
N VAL A 125 16.39 7.96 10.72
CA VAL A 125 16.14 6.64 10.10
C VAL A 125 14.67 6.24 10.20
N ASP A 126 13.97 6.67 11.26
CA ASP A 126 12.54 6.44 11.45
C ASP A 126 11.68 7.01 10.31
N ALA A 127 12.16 8.02 9.58
CA ALA A 127 11.46 8.57 8.42
C ALA A 127 11.33 7.57 7.25
N LEU A 128 12.08 6.45 7.28
CA LEU A 128 12.02 5.40 6.27
C LEU A 128 10.86 4.42 6.47
N SER A 129 10.01 4.64 7.49
CA SER A 129 8.81 3.85 7.72
C SER A 129 7.71 4.14 6.68
N THR A 130 7.93 3.71 5.44
CA THR A 130 7.03 3.98 4.30
C THR A 130 5.60 3.49 4.52
N TYR A 131 5.41 2.47 5.35
CA TYR A 131 4.09 1.98 5.74
C TYR A 131 3.24 3.01 6.50
N LEU A 132 3.83 4.09 7.03
CA LEU A 132 3.10 5.19 7.67
C LEU A 132 2.56 6.22 6.68
N PHE A 133 3.05 6.23 5.44
CA PHE A 133 2.69 7.26 4.46
C PHE A 133 1.39 6.97 3.70
N ASN A 134 0.66 5.90 4.05
CA ASN A 134 -0.64 5.62 3.47
C ASN A 134 -1.78 6.29 4.25
N SER A 135 -2.89 6.53 3.55
CA SER A 135 -4.12 7.11 4.11
C SER A 135 -4.99 6.10 4.87
N GLN A 136 -4.57 4.84 5.01
CA GLN A 136 -5.38 3.78 5.61
C GLN A 136 -5.69 4.08 7.08
N THR A 137 -4.75 4.70 7.79
CA THR A 137 -4.94 5.16 9.17
C THR A 137 -6.03 6.22 9.27
N CYS A 138 -6.06 7.19 8.33
CA CYS A 138 -7.09 8.22 8.28
C CYS A 138 -8.48 7.61 8.01
N GLU A 139 -8.60 6.71 7.04
CA GLU A 139 -9.87 6.03 6.75
C GLU A 139 -10.36 5.21 7.96
N ASN A 140 -9.44 4.56 8.67
CA ASN A 140 -9.78 3.87 9.91
C ASN A 140 -10.32 4.82 10.98
N THR A 141 -9.71 6.00 11.16
CA THR A 141 -10.21 7.03 12.09
C THR A 141 -11.61 7.49 11.71
N PHE A 142 -11.87 7.76 10.42
CA PHE A 142 -13.22 8.11 9.95
C PHE A 142 -14.23 6.98 10.18
N ARG A 143 -13.82 5.73 9.97
CA ARG A 143 -14.67 4.56 10.26
C ARG A 143 -15.02 4.45 11.73
N ILE A 144 -14.06 4.66 12.63
CA ILE A 144 -14.28 4.66 14.08
C ILE A 144 -15.20 5.84 14.47
N ALA A 145 -14.96 7.03 13.93
CA ALA A 145 -15.82 8.19 14.17
C ALA A 145 -17.26 7.95 13.70
N ARG A 146 -17.47 7.27 12.57
CA ARG A 146 -18.80 6.87 12.08
C ARG A 146 -19.47 5.83 12.99
N ALA A 147 -18.69 4.94 13.60
CA ALA A 147 -19.19 3.93 14.54
C ALA A 147 -19.51 4.50 15.93
N LEU A 148 -18.91 5.64 16.30
CA LEU A 148 -19.14 6.35 17.56
C LEU A 148 -20.43 7.20 17.56
N SER A 149 -21.51 6.64 17.03
CA SER A 149 -22.85 7.23 17.14
C SER A 149 -23.59 6.65 18.36
N GLY A 150 -24.46 7.46 18.98
CA GLY A 150 -25.15 7.07 20.21
C GLY A 150 -26.11 5.89 20.03
N PRO A 151 -26.57 5.24 21.12
CA PRO A 151 -27.37 4.01 21.08
C PRO A 151 -28.70 4.10 20.31
N TYR A 152 -29.16 5.31 20.00
CA TYR A 152 -30.38 5.57 19.22
C TYR A 152 -30.13 6.41 17.96
N SER A 153 -28.87 6.56 17.53
CA SER A 153 -28.50 7.37 16.37
C SER A 153 -27.66 6.55 15.39
N SER A 154 -28.22 6.25 14.23
CA SER A 154 -27.52 5.64 13.09
C SER A 154 -26.88 6.70 12.18
N ILE A 155 -26.75 7.94 12.64
CA ILE A 155 -26.26 9.05 11.82
C ILE A 155 -24.77 8.83 11.53
N THR A 156 -24.46 8.41 10.31
CA THR A 156 -23.08 8.22 9.81
C THR A 156 -22.45 9.52 9.33
N ASN A 157 -23.26 10.51 8.97
CA ASN A 157 -22.79 11.80 8.46
C ASN A 157 -22.67 12.80 9.61
N PHE A 158 -21.55 13.50 9.70
CA PHE A 158 -21.31 14.45 10.78
C PHE A 158 -20.70 15.75 10.24
N THR A 159 -21.01 16.85 10.91
CA THR A 159 -20.34 18.13 10.68
C THR A 159 -18.91 18.09 11.24
N VAL A 160 -18.06 19.04 10.82
CA VAL A 160 -16.69 19.16 11.33
C VAL A 160 -16.67 19.29 12.86
N LYS A 161 -17.57 20.09 13.45
CA LYS A 161 -17.69 20.21 14.90
C LYS A 161 -18.02 18.87 15.57
N SER A 162 -18.93 18.09 14.99
CA SER A 162 -19.26 16.76 15.50
C SER A 162 -18.10 15.77 15.33
N PHE A 163 -17.31 15.88 14.24
CA PHE A 163 -16.11 15.08 14.06
C PHE A 163 -15.06 15.37 15.15
N ILE A 164 -14.77 16.63 15.44
CA ILE A 164 -13.79 17.03 16.46
C ILE A 164 -14.19 16.46 17.83
N ASN A 165 -15.46 16.61 18.23
CA ASN A 165 -15.97 16.05 19.48
C ASN A 165 -15.87 14.51 19.53
N ARG A 166 -16.01 13.83 18.38
CA ARG A 166 -15.81 12.37 18.29
C ARG A 166 -14.33 12.02 18.38
N CYS A 167 -13.43 12.82 17.81
CA CYS A 167 -11.98 12.62 17.92
C CYS A 167 -11.49 12.73 19.36
N GLU A 168 -12.04 13.66 20.16
CA GLU A 168 -11.76 13.73 21.60
C GLU A 168 -12.14 12.43 22.31
N LYS A 169 -13.33 11.88 22.02
CA LYS A 169 -13.76 10.59 22.55
C LYS A 169 -12.86 9.44 22.09
N ILE A 170 -12.45 9.42 20.82
CA ILE A 170 -11.50 8.43 20.29
C ILE A 170 -10.17 8.50 21.04
N SER A 171 -9.67 9.71 21.29
CA SER A 171 -8.43 9.94 22.03
C SER A 171 -8.51 9.37 23.45
N ILE A 172 -9.60 9.65 24.17
CA ILE A 172 -9.84 9.12 25.52
C ILE A 172 -9.96 7.59 25.50
N ILE A 173 -10.69 7.02 24.54
CA ILE A 173 -10.80 5.56 24.41
C ILE A 173 -9.42 4.93 24.15
N ASN A 174 -8.59 5.58 23.32
CA ASN A 174 -7.25 5.09 23.02
C ASN A 174 -6.32 5.21 24.23
N SER A 175 -6.39 6.28 25.01
CA SER A 175 -5.59 6.42 26.23
C SER A 175 -5.97 5.38 27.28
N ILE A 176 -7.26 5.08 27.44
CA ILE A 176 -7.71 4.01 28.34
C ILE A 176 -7.21 2.65 27.86
N LYS A 177 -7.26 2.37 26.55
CA LYS A 177 -6.76 1.10 25.98
C LYS A 177 -5.26 0.90 26.19
N THR A 178 -4.46 1.96 26.05
CA THR A 178 -3.01 1.88 26.24
C THR A 178 -2.63 1.76 27.71
N GLN A 179 -3.35 2.46 28.61
CA GLN A 179 -3.13 2.39 30.06
C GLN A 179 -3.58 1.05 30.67
N GLY A 180 -4.70 0.49 30.21
CA GLY A 180 -5.21 -0.80 30.70
C GLY A 180 -4.33 -2.01 30.37
N GLY A 181 -3.33 -1.86 29.50
CA GLY A 181 -2.37 -2.91 29.16
C GLY A 181 -1.04 -2.89 29.95
N GLN A 182 -0.76 -1.85 30.74
CA GLN A 182 0.57 -1.64 31.34
C GLN A 182 0.59 -1.34 32.86
N ILE A 183 -0.56 -1.34 33.54
CA ILE A 183 -0.61 -1.06 34.98
C ILE A 183 -0.69 -2.39 35.74
N GLY A 184 0.34 -2.67 36.55
CA GLY A 184 0.37 -3.78 37.49
C GLY A 184 -0.91 -3.87 38.33
N ASP A 185 -1.36 -5.09 38.55
CA ASP A 185 -2.45 -5.54 39.44
C ASP A 185 -3.87 -4.95 39.29
N TYR A 186 -4.09 -3.89 38.52
CA TYR A 186 -5.44 -3.38 38.23
C TYR A 186 -5.82 -3.64 36.77
N GLN A 187 -6.31 -4.85 36.53
CA GLN A 187 -6.89 -5.25 35.25
C GLN A 187 -8.24 -4.52 35.08
N PHE A 188 -8.30 -3.50 34.22
CA PHE A 188 -9.56 -2.87 33.83
C PHE A 188 -10.47 -3.91 33.17
N LYS A 189 -11.34 -4.55 33.96
CA LYS A 189 -12.39 -5.43 33.47
C LYS A 189 -13.56 -4.57 33.02
N PHE A 190 -13.58 -4.26 31.72
CA PHE A 190 -14.80 -3.76 31.11
C PHE A 190 -15.92 -4.79 31.31
N PRO A 191 -17.14 -4.39 31.67
CA PRO A 191 -18.29 -5.28 31.70
C PRO A 191 -18.43 -5.92 30.32
N GLN A 192 -18.08 -7.20 30.22
CA GLN A 192 -18.37 -7.97 29.02
C GLN A 192 -19.88 -8.18 29.01
N HIS A 193 -20.59 -7.54 28.09
CA HIS A 193 -21.93 -7.99 27.76
C HIS A 193 -21.78 -9.40 27.20
N HIS A 194 -22.14 -10.40 28.00
CA HIS A 194 -22.03 -11.81 27.65
C HIS A 194 -22.87 -12.09 26.40
N LYS A 195 -22.22 -12.10 25.24
CA LYS A 195 -22.66 -12.92 24.12
C LYS A 195 -21.81 -14.18 24.20
N HIS A 196 -22.46 -15.30 24.53
CA HIS A 196 -21.82 -16.61 24.64
C HIS A 196 -21.12 -16.96 23.32
N ASP A 197 -19.79 -16.85 23.30
CA ASP A 197 -18.96 -17.40 22.22
C ASP A 197 -18.01 -18.45 22.83
N LYS A 198 -17.97 -19.61 22.16
CA LYS A 198 -17.24 -20.81 22.54
C LYS A 198 -15.72 -20.59 22.41
N GLU A 199 -14.97 -21.22 23.32
CA GLU A 199 -13.52 -21.15 23.47
C GLU A 199 -12.75 -21.50 22.18
N VAL A 200 -11.72 -20.72 21.85
CA VAL A 200 -10.72 -21.04 20.81
C VAL A 200 -9.33 -20.95 21.43
N HIS A 201 -8.59 -22.06 21.34
CA HIS A 201 -7.24 -22.26 21.84
C HIS A 201 -6.20 -21.27 21.27
N VAL A 202 -5.30 -20.83 22.15
CA VAL A 202 -4.13 -19.99 21.88
C VAL A 202 -2.94 -20.88 21.50
N TYR A 203 -2.27 -20.59 20.40
CA TYR A 203 -0.88 -21.01 20.15
C TYR A 203 0.02 -19.78 20.20
N SER A 204 1.03 -19.81 21.08
CA SER A 204 2.18 -18.90 21.07
C SER A 204 3.31 -19.50 20.23
N VAL A 205 4.19 -18.67 19.64
CA VAL A 205 5.67 -18.81 19.63
C VAL A 205 6.30 -17.47 19.16
N ASN A 206 7.46 -17.19 19.75
CA ASN A 206 8.26 -15.96 19.90
C ASN A 206 8.94 -15.34 18.64
N PRO A 207 9.42 -14.08 18.73
CA PRO A 207 10.20 -13.40 17.69
C PRO A 207 11.72 -13.38 17.97
N LEU A 208 12.48 -13.11 16.89
CA LEU A 208 13.88 -12.62 16.78
C LEU A 208 15.05 -13.62 16.81
N LYS A 209 15.76 -13.67 15.67
CA LYS A 209 17.22 -13.87 15.60
C LYS A 209 17.86 -12.79 14.73
N GLN A 210 19.05 -12.38 15.16
CA GLN A 210 19.85 -11.21 14.78
C GLN A 210 20.22 -11.11 13.30
N LEU A 211 20.27 -9.87 12.79
CA LEU A 211 20.86 -9.48 11.51
C LEU A 211 22.35 -9.13 11.71
N ASN A 212 23.23 -9.73 10.89
CA ASN A 212 24.62 -9.33 10.68
C ASN A 212 24.72 -8.64 9.32
N LEU A 213 25.08 -7.35 9.30
CA LEU A 213 25.14 -6.48 8.11
C LEU A 213 26.59 -6.01 7.85
N THR A 214 27.48 -6.93 7.48
CA THR A 214 28.89 -6.60 7.20
C THR A 214 29.41 -7.09 5.84
N LEU A 215 28.55 -7.46 4.88
CA LEU A 215 29.03 -8.17 3.68
C LEU A 215 28.78 -7.58 2.29
N TRP A 216 28.17 -6.38 2.14
CA TRP A 216 27.82 -5.90 0.78
C TRP A 216 28.13 -4.44 0.44
N LEU A 217 29.01 -3.79 1.21
CA LEU A 217 29.48 -2.44 0.88
C LEU A 217 30.42 -2.28 -0.34
N PRO A 218 31.02 -3.30 -0.99
CA PRO A 218 31.86 -3.04 -2.18
C PRO A 218 31.15 -3.11 -3.54
N ALA A 219 29.91 -3.59 -3.64
CA ALA A 219 29.31 -3.90 -4.95
C ALA A 219 28.61 -2.72 -5.65
N PHE A 220 28.46 -1.56 -5.00
CA PHE A 220 27.75 -0.39 -5.55
C PHE A 220 28.67 0.75 -6.02
N PHE A 221 29.98 0.61 -5.90
CA PHE A 221 30.96 1.60 -6.37
C PHE A 221 32.07 0.90 -7.17
N CYS A 222 31.77 0.54 -8.42
CA CYS A 222 32.83 0.30 -9.39
C CYS A 222 32.31 0.48 -10.81
N GLU A 223 32.04 1.73 -11.20
CA GLU A 223 32.10 2.17 -12.60
C GLU A 223 32.10 3.70 -12.62
N ASN A 224 33.29 4.28 -12.50
CA ASN A 224 33.66 5.58 -13.07
C ASN A 224 35.15 5.82 -12.79
N GLN A 225 36.01 5.27 -13.64
CA GLN A 225 37.36 5.77 -13.87
C GLN A 225 37.93 5.14 -15.15
N SER A 226 37.78 5.83 -16.29
CA SER A 226 38.79 5.88 -17.35
C SER A 226 38.37 6.87 -18.45
N PHE A 227 39.09 7.99 -18.47
CA PHE A 227 39.26 9.01 -19.53
C PHE A 227 38.04 9.75 -20.09
#